data_AF-A0A0H2RR03-F1
#
_entry.id   AF-A0A0H2RR03-F1
#
_cell.length_a   1.000
_cell.length_b   1.000
_cell.length_c   1.000
_cell.angle_alpha   90.00
_cell.angle_beta   90.00
_cell.angle_gamma   90.00
#
_symmetry.space_group_name_H-M   'P 1'
#
loop_
_entity.id
_entity.type
_entity.pdbx_description
1 polymer ?
#
loop_
_entity_poly.entity_id
_entity_poly.type
_entity_poly.pdbx_seq_one_letter_code
_entity_poly.pdbx_strand_id
1 'polypeptide(L)'
;MGTHERIGSSSSRTSEDSPNSPNRSSGVRSSMEFCPPFSSLLEELYEETRTTVFSYESTISTNYTMSNLAGPGRNLGNLYSWAGSSLERRLGKVVNRAAMREYDEAVRRLRMYSFLDKIFAGEDPNLHQGACEVLLICARSDDLSIQVEAFERIVWNFVWWTSKLRAAFTSVFKRRKEVSDIVTFSWRRPGIEYSFKWLLPYKQASLCLSSHLDSTIELAAQLNKARYRDLKFSHFEGLLLGCRNSVDTLFVTKFIDFHFNGKGIEGYLRRKGFNDTAIGNFAIALVNQWELCFSRRNPSGPVLGPLKTTLHLLDGVLRSIRNTEIDVLNELSEHVAILSLWKSVFQLHYFLRSSGRCAEDWERVYPFFTNAWKILCTDYLPNSEHSKLRQSLLSLDDIHGPAMFKRFPPLERSLINREEKVKTISASQ
;
A
#
# COMPACT_ATOMS: atom_id res chain seq x y z
N MET A 1 5.95 63.73 -36.73
CA MET A 1 6.74 64.55 -37.68
C MET A 1 8.04 63.84 -37.95
N GLY A 2 8.27 63.44 -39.21
CA GLY A 2 9.40 62.59 -39.59
C GLY A 2 9.09 61.84 -40.88
N THR A 3 8.95 62.60 -41.97
CA THR A 3 8.75 62.16 -43.35
C THR A 3 10.06 61.74 -43.99
N HIS A 4 10.09 60.64 -44.74
CA HIS A 4 10.95 60.51 -45.92
C HIS A 4 10.36 59.52 -46.92
N GLU A 5 10.13 60.04 -48.13
CA GLU A 5 9.76 59.34 -49.36
C GLU A 5 10.96 58.58 -49.96
N ARG A 6 10.71 57.47 -50.66
CA ARG A 6 11.00 57.40 -52.11
C ARG A 6 10.41 56.17 -52.81
N ILE A 7 9.97 56.46 -54.02
CA ILE A 7 9.36 55.65 -55.07
C ILE A 7 10.45 54.91 -55.88
N GLY A 8 10.13 53.74 -56.44
CA GLY A 8 10.97 53.04 -57.42
C GLY A 8 10.29 51.81 -58.02
N SER A 9 9.78 51.98 -59.24
CA SER A 9 8.89 51.10 -60.00
C SER A 9 9.58 49.94 -60.73
N SER A 10 8.77 48.89 -61.02
CA SER A 10 8.56 48.25 -62.34
C SER A 10 9.00 46.79 -62.59
N SER A 11 7.97 46.00 -62.98
CA SER A 11 7.88 45.04 -64.10
C SER A 11 8.70 43.73 -64.09
N SER A 12 8.04 42.56 -64.05
CA SER A 12 7.63 41.81 -65.26
C SER A 12 7.29 40.31 -65.00
N ARG A 13 6.12 39.92 -65.54
CA ARG A 13 5.63 38.66 -66.16
C ARG A 13 6.23 37.25 -65.87
N THR A 14 5.25 36.31 -65.86
CA THR A 14 5.25 34.88 -66.31
C THR A 14 6.10 33.90 -65.50
N SER A 15 5.73 32.65 -65.22
CA SER A 15 4.71 31.70 -65.69
C SER A 15 4.70 30.49 -64.74
N GLU A 16 3.58 29.78 -64.69
CA GLU A 16 3.44 28.31 -64.53
C GLU A 16 4.03 27.53 -63.32
N ASP A 17 3.21 26.55 -62.92
CA ASP A 17 3.54 25.27 -62.29
C ASP A 17 3.41 25.06 -60.77
N SER A 18 2.30 24.36 -60.48
CA SER A 18 2.22 23.14 -59.67
C SER A 18 2.04 23.21 -58.16
N PRO A 19 1.24 22.26 -57.60
CA PRO A 19 0.73 22.32 -56.25
C PRO A 19 1.69 21.62 -55.29
N ASN A 20 2.11 22.32 -54.24
CA ASN A 20 2.68 21.68 -53.06
C ASN A 20 2.42 22.56 -51.84
N SER A 21 1.35 22.22 -51.12
CA SER A 21 1.10 22.71 -49.77
C SER A 21 1.74 21.74 -48.76
N PRO A 22 2.88 22.06 -48.13
CA PRO A 22 3.19 21.47 -46.84
C PRO A 22 2.53 22.35 -45.79
N ASN A 23 1.32 21.97 -45.37
CA ASN A 23 0.74 22.45 -44.13
C ASN A 23 1.62 21.92 -42.99
N ARG A 24 2.71 22.62 -42.67
CA ARG A 24 3.47 22.47 -41.42
C ARG A 24 2.59 22.99 -40.30
N SER A 25 1.67 22.14 -39.87
CA SER A 25 1.15 22.12 -38.52
C SER A 25 2.36 22.09 -37.59
N SER A 26 2.64 23.21 -36.96
CA SER A 26 3.47 23.29 -35.76
C SER A 26 2.76 22.49 -34.68
N GLY A 27 2.93 21.17 -34.76
CA GLY A 27 2.63 20.24 -33.69
C GLY A 27 3.50 20.64 -32.51
N VAL A 28 2.94 21.48 -31.66
CA VAL A 28 3.30 21.52 -30.26
C VAL A 28 3.09 20.10 -29.79
N ARG A 29 4.18 19.30 -29.85
CA ARG A 29 4.33 18.10 -29.06
C ARG A 29 4.25 18.59 -27.63
N SER A 30 3.01 18.69 -27.15
CA SER A 30 2.72 18.56 -25.74
C SER A 30 3.39 17.25 -25.35
N SER A 31 4.55 17.40 -24.72
CA SER A 31 5.10 16.38 -23.86
C SER A 31 4.01 16.12 -22.83
N MET A 32 3.04 15.28 -23.18
CA MET A 32 2.41 14.38 -22.24
C MET A 32 3.57 13.56 -21.70
N GLU A 33 4.24 14.15 -20.71
CA GLU A 33 4.97 13.45 -19.69
C GLU A 33 4.14 12.23 -19.35
N PHE A 34 4.72 11.08 -19.65
CA PHE A 34 4.25 9.79 -19.24
C PHE A 34 3.74 9.95 -17.82
N CYS A 35 2.43 9.88 -17.64
CA CYS A 35 1.86 9.71 -16.31
C CYS A 35 2.49 8.40 -15.83
N PRO A 36 3.40 8.44 -14.84
CA PRO A 36 4.15 7.26 -14.51
C PRO A 36 3.14 6.18 -14.13
N PRO A 37 3.42 4.90 -14.45
CA PRO A 37 2.57 3.81 -14.05
C PRO A 37 2.43 3.82 -12.52
N PHE A 38 1.78 2.84 -11.91
CA PHE A 38 2.07 2.53 -10.52
C PHE A 38 3.61 2.45 -10.31
N SER A 39 4.26 3.50 -9.79
CA SER A 39 5.68 3.73 -10.16
C SER A 39 6.65 3.79 -9.00
N SER A 40 6.24 4.03 -7.76
CA SER A 40 7.14 3.88 -6.61
C SER A 40 6.85 2.59 -5.86
N LEU A 41 5.65 2.43 -5.29
CA LEU A 41 5.32 1.28 -4.45
C LEU A 41 5.43 -0.08 -5.16
N LEU A 42 4.91 -0.18 -6.39
CA LEU A 42 4.94 -1.45 -7.13
C LEU A 42 6.38 -1.79 -7.55
N GLU A 43 7.09 -0.79 -8.06
CA GLU A 43 8.49 -0.94 -8.48
C GLU A 43 9.37 -1.30 -7.27
N GLU A 44 9.18 -0.64 -6.13
CA GLU A 44 9.89 -0.91 -4.88
C GLU A 44 9.70 -2.37 -4.43
N LEU A 45 8.48 -2.90 -4.51
CA LEU A 45 8.21 -4.30 -4.18
C LEU A 45 8.87 -5.29 -5.16
N TYR A 46 9.00 -4.93 -6.44
CA TYR A 46 9.61 -5.78 -7.46
C TYR A 46 11.14 -5.69 -7.49
N GLU A 47 11.73 -4.52 -7.25
CA GLU A 47 13.18 -4.33 -7.26
C GLU A 47 13.86 -5.08 -6.11
N GLU A 48 13.26 -5.06 -4.93
CA GLU A 48 13.71 -5.88 -3.80
C GLU A 48 13.55 -7.39 -4.07
N THR A 49 12.64 -7.74 -4.98
CA THR A 49 12.38 -9.13 -5.39
C THR A 49 13.44 -9.64 -6.36
N ARG A 50 14.03 -8.77 -7.21
CA ARG A 50 15.04 -9.12 -8.22
C ARG A 50 16.44 -9.28 -7.65
N THR A 51 16.79 -8.53 -6.61
CA THR A 51 18.16 -8.45 -6.08
C THR A 51 18.59 -9.66 -5.23
N THR A 52 17.66 -10.52 -4.80
CA THR A 52 17.96 -11.65 -3.88
C THR A 52 18.08 -13.02 -4.56
N VAL A 53 18.60 -13.10 -5.78
CA VAL A 53 18.94 -14.41 -6.39
C VAL A 53 20.27 -14.87 -5.81
N PHE A 54 20.21 -15.50 -4.63
CA PHE A 54 21.37 -16.18 -4.05
C PHE A 54 21.63 -17.46 -4.84
N SER A 55 22.62 -17.45 -5.74
CA SER A 55 23.08 -18.65 -6.43
C SER A 55 23.88 -19.50 -5.44
N TYR A 56 23.20 -20.34 -4.68
CA TYR A 56 23.85 -21.37 -3.86
C TYR A 56 24.28 -22.51 -4.79
N GLU A 57 25.38 -22.30 -5.54
CA GLU A 57 26.07 -23.35 -6.30
C GLU A 57 26.79 -24.26 -5.31
N SER A 58 26.03 -25.20 -4.72
CA SER A 58 26.59 -26.21 -3.83
C SER A 58 27.27 -27.29 -4.66
N THR A 59 28.60 -27.21 -4.77
CA THR A 59 29.45 -28.25 -5.36
C THR A 59 29.50 -29.47 -4.41
N ILE A 60 28.44 -30.26 -4.39
CA ILE A 60 28.45 -31.56 -3.70
C ILE A 60 29.25 -32.53 -4.58
N SER A 61 30.54 -32.64 -4.27
CA SER A 61 31.44 -33.69 -4.74
C SER A 61 30.97 -35.03 -4.16
N THR A 62 30.19 -35.77 -4.96
CA THR A 62 29.85 -37.16 -4.68
C THR A 62 31.05 -38.05 -4.96
N ASN A 63 31.92 -38.22 -3.96
CA ASN A 63 32.84 -39.35 -3.92
C ASN A 63 32.02 -40.63 -3.63
N TYR A 64 31.33 -41.11 -4.67
CA TYR A 64 30.55 -42.33 -4.67
C TYR A 64 31.52 -43.52 -4.63
N THR A 65 31.64 -44.17 -3.47
CA THR A 65 32.32 -45.46 -3.33
C THR A 65 31.66 -46.50 -4.24
N MET A 66 32.35 -46.93 -5.30
CA MET A 66 31.92 -47.98 -6.22
C MET A 66 31.74 -49.32 -5.49
N SER A 67 30.50 -49.68 -5.17
CA SER A 67 30.12 -50.94 -4.51
C SER A 67 29.88 -52.11 -5.49
N ASN A 68 30.66 -52.20 -6.58
CA ASN A 68 30.33 -53.08 -7.71
C ASN A 68 31.20 -54.36 -7.83
N LEU A 69 31.83 -54.82 -6.75
CA LEU A 69 32.56 -56.10 -6.74
C LEU A 69 31.59 -57.28 -6.55
N ALA A 70 31.71 -58.32 -7.38
CA ALA A 70 30.86 -59.51 -7.32
C ALA A 70 31.25 -60.38 -6.11
N GLY A 71 30.29 -60.65 -5.22
CA GLY A 71 30.49 -61.53 -4.07
C GLY A 71 29.23 -61.67 -3.20
N PRO A 72 29.22 -62.61 -2.23
CA PRO A 72 28.08 -62.85 -1.32
C PRO A 72 27.61 -61.58 -0.58
N GLY A 73 28.53 -60.64 -0.33
CA GLY A 73 28.23 -59.33 0.25
C GLY A 73 27.27 -58.46 -0.58
N ARG A 74 27.19 -58.67 -1.91
CA ARG A 74 26.27 -57.94 -2.80
C ARG A 74 24.81 -58.31 -2.56
N ASN A 75 24.53 -59.58 -2.29
CA ASN A 75 23.18 -60.06 -2.01
C ASN A 75 22.69 -59.53 -0.66
N LEU A 76 23.56 -59.54 0.36
CA LEU A 76 23.28 -58.93 1.66
C LEU A 76 23.09 -57.41 1.55
N GLY A 77 23.98 -56.72 0.83
CA GLY A 77 23.86 -55.28 0.60
C GLY A 77 22.55 -54.90 -0.11
N ASN A 78 22.15 -55.66 -1.13
CA ASN A 78 20.86 -55.45 -1.82
C ASN A 78 19.66 -55.68 -0.89
N LEU A 79 19.72 -56.71 -0.05
CA LEU A 79 18.66 -57.00 0.93
C LEU A 79 18.50 -55.86 1.94
N TYR A 80 19.61 -55.35 2.50
CA TYR A 80 19.57 -54.24 3.45
C TYR A 80 19.12 -52.93 2.78
N SER A 81 19.58 -52.64 1.56
CA SER A 81 19.11 -51.49 0.79
C SER A 81 17.61 -51.57 0.50
N TRP A 82 17.11 -52.75 0.15
CA TRP A 82 15.68 -52.97 -0.08
C TRP A 82 14.87 -52.83 1.21
N ALA A 83 15.34 -53.42 2.31
CA ALA A 83 14.69 -53.32 3.62
C ALA A 83 14.66 -51.87 4.12
N GLY A 84 15.78 -51.14 3.99
CA GLY A 84 15.90 -49.72 4.30
C GLY A 84 14.94 -48.89 3.47
N SER A 85 14.93 -49.06 2.15
CA SER A 85 14.00 -48.36 1.24
C SER A 85 12.53 -48.64 1.56
N SER A 86 12.18 -49.87 1.95
CA SER A 86 10.81 -50.24 2.34
C SER A 86 10.40 -49.59 3.66
N LEU A 87 11.31 -49.56 4.64
CA LEU A 87 11.11 -48.91 5.94
C LEU A 87 10.97 -47.39 5.77
N GLU A 88 11.87 -46.74 5.05
CA GLU A 88 11.84 -45.31 4.74
C GLU A 88 10.52 -44.93 4.05
N ARG A 89 10.05 -45.74 3.10
CA ARG A 89 8.76 -45.52 2.43
C ARG A 89 7.57 -45.64 3.39
N ARG A 90 7.59 -46.59 4.32
CA ARG A 90 6.50 -46.77 5.32
C ARG A 90 6.51 -45.64 6.35
N LEU A 91 7.67 -45.29 6.89
CA LEU A 91 7.83 -44.18 7.83
C LEU A 91 7.48 -42.85 7.17
N GLY A 92 7.96 -42.61 5.95
CA GLY A 92 7.63 -41.43 5.15
C GLY A 92 6.12 -41.28 4.93
N LYS A 93 5.39 -42.38 4.65
CA LYS A 93 3.92 -42.34 4.53
C LYS A 93 3.22 -41.96 5.84
N VAL A 94 3.70 -42.47 6.98
CA VAL A 94 3.09 -42.16 8.30
C VAL A 94 3.35 -40.71 8.67
N VAL A 95 4.59 -40.24 8.53
CA VAL A 95 4.98 -38.86 8.80
C VAL A 95 4.22 -37.90 7.88
N ASN A 96 4.14 -38.19 6.58
CA ASN A 96 3.40 -37.37 5.64
C ASN A 96 1.90 -37.30 5.98
N ARG A 97 1.28 -38.42 6.39
CA ARG A 97 -0.14 -38.41 6.80
C ARG A 97 -0.37 -37.59 8.07
N ALA A 98 0.53 -37.67 9.04
CA ALA A 98 0.44 -36.87 10.26
C ALA A 98 0.59 -35.37 9.95
N ALA A 99 1.60 -35.01 9.17
CA ALA A 99 1.84 -33.64 8.73
C ALA A 99 0.66 -33.06 7.92
N MET A 100 0.07 -33.85 7.03
CA MET A 100 -1.13 -33.44 6.28
C MET A 100 -2.33 -33.18 7.19
N ARG A 101 -2.57 -34.03 8.19
CA ARG A 101 -3.66 -33.81 9.16
C ARG A 101 -3.46 -32.55 10.00
N GLU A 102 -2.22 -32.32 10.44
CA GLU A 102 -1.86 -31.10 11.18
C GLU A 102 -2.07 -29.85 10.32
N TYR A 103 -1.65 -29.90 9.06
CA TYR A 103 -1.87 -28.85 8.08
C TYR A 103 -3.35 -28.57 7.85
N ASP A 104 -4.17 -29.60 7.60
CA ASP A 104 -5.61 -29.46 7.37
C ASP A 104 -6.31 -28.81 8.58
N GLU A 105 -5.92 -29.22 9.79
CA GLU A 105 -6.41 -28.62 11.04
C GLU A 105 -5.96 -27.17 11.20
N ALA A 106 -4.72 -26.83 10.84
CA ALA A 106 -4.24 -25.46 10.85
C ALA A 106 -5.02 -24.57 9.87
N VAL A 107 -5.25 -25.04 8.64
CA VAL A 107 -6.06 -24.33 7.64
C VAL A 107 -7.49 -24.12 8.12
N ARG A 108 -8.09 -25.15 8.75
CA ARG A 108 -9.42 -25.04 9.35
C ARG A 108 -9.47 -23.95 10.41
N ARG A 109 -8.47 -23.89 11.30
CA ARG A 109 -8.36 -22.86 12.36
C ARG A 109 -8.12 -21.46 11.79
N LEU A 110 -7.27 -21.33 10.76
CA LEU A 110 -7.01 -20.06 10.09
C LEU A 110 -8.30 -19.42 9.55
N ARG A 111 -9.16 -20.24 8.94
CA ARG A 111 -10.43 -19.80 8.35
C ARG A 111 -11.49 -19.44 9.39
N MET A 112 -11.35 -19.90 10.63
CA MET A 112 -12.21 -19.52 11.74
C MET A 112 -11.81 -18.13 12.27
N TYR A 113 -12.23 -17.06 11.60
CA TYR A 113 -11.89 -15.66 11.95
C TYR A 113 -11.94 -15.36 13.46
N SER A 114 -13.04 -15.71 14.11
CA SER A 114 -13.26 -15.43 15.53
C SER A 114 -12.42 -16.27 16.48
N PHE A 115 -11.80 -17.36 16.02
CA PHE A 115 -11.01 -18.25 16.87
C PHE A 115 -9.68 -17.61 17.25
N LEU A 116 -8.91 -17.15 16.27
CA LEU A 116 -7.62 -16.49 16.53
C LEU A 116 -7.83 -15.23 17.36
N ASP A 117 -8.87 -14.45 17.04
CA ASP A 117 -9.13 -13.19 17.74
C ASP A 117 -9.43 -13.41 19.24
N LYS A 118 -10.22 -14.45 19.55
CA LYS A 118 -10.50 -14.84 20.94
C LYS A 118 -9.27 -15.34 21.67
N ILE A 119 -8.39 -16.06 20.97
CA ILE A 119 -7.15 -16.56 21.58
C ILE A 119 -6.25 -15.40 22.01
N PHE A 120 -5.97 -14.45 21.11
CA PHE A 120 -5.05 -13.34 21.44
C PHE A 120 -5.67 -12.27 22.36
N ALA A 121 -7.00 -12.18 22.40
CA ALA A 121 -7.68 -11.41 23.43
C ALA A 121 -7.52 -12.01 24.83
N GLY A 122 -7.26 -13.33 24.93
CA GLY A 122 -6.97 -14.01 26.18
C GLY A 122 -5.61 -13.64 26.79
N GLU A 123 -5.34 -14.18 27.98
CA GLU A 123 -4.08 -13.95 28.70
C GLU A 123 -3.19 -15.20 28.74
N ASP A 124 -3.58 -16.30 28.10
CA ASP A 124 -2.80 -17.54 28.12
C ASP A 124 -1.68 -17.53 27.07
N PRO A 125 -0.40 -17.41 27.47
CA PRO A 125 0.71 -17.38 26.54
C PRO A 125 0.89 -18.69 25.76
N ASN A 126 0.44 -19.83 26.29
CA ASN A 126 0.53 -21.11 25.59
C ASN A 126 -0.48 -21.18 24.43
N LEU A 127 -1.68 -20.64 24.62
CA LEU A 127 -2.66 -20.51 23.53
C LEU A 127 -2.16 -19.56 22.45
N HIS A 128 -1.54 -18.44 22.82
CA HIS A 128 -0.92 -17.52 21.85
C HIS A 128 0.16 -18.21 21.01
N GLN A 129 1.02 -19.03 21.64
CA GLN A 129 2.02 -19.80 20.92
C GLN A 129 1.37 -20.81 19.96
N GLY A 130 0.37 -21.56 20.40
CA GLY A 130 -0.36 -22.50 19.53
C GLY A 130 -1.03 -21.82 18.34
N ALA A 131 -1.59 -20.62 18.52
CA ALA A 131 -2.12 -19.81 17.42
C ALA A 131 -1.02 -19.33 16.46
N CYS A 132 0.14 -18.92 16.98
CA CYS A 132 1.29 -18.57 16.16
C CYS A 132 1.78 -19.77 15.34
N GLU A 133 1.77 -20.99 15.90
CA GLU A 133 2.14 -22.19 15.14
C GLU A 133 1.20 -22.48 13.99
N VAL A 134 -0.11 -22.34 14.21
CA VAL A 134 -1.12 -22.43 13.13
C VAL A 134 -0.80 -21.43 12.01
N LEU A 135 -0.50 -20.18 12.35
CA LEU A 135 -0.15 -19.15 11.37
C LEU A 135 1.13 -19.49 10.60
N LEU A 136 2.18 -19.98 11.28
CA LEU A 136 3.44 -20.38 10.63
C LEU A 136 3.27 -21.59 9.70
N ILE A 137 2.43 -22.57 10.08
CA ILE A 137 2.11 -23.73 9.23
C ILE A 137 1.42 -23.26 7.95
N CYS A 138 0.41 -22.41 8.06
CA CYS A 138 -0.30 -21.90 6.89
C CYS A 138 0.55 -20.95 6.03
N ALA A 139 1.42 -20.16 6.64
CA ALA A 139 2.38 -19.29 5.93
C ALA A 139 3.39 -20.09 5.09
N ARG A 140 3.71 -21.32 5.49
CA ARG A 140 4.56 -22.27 4.73
C ARG A 140 3.78 -23.08 3.68
N SER A 141 2.48 -22.84 3.49
CA SER A 141 1.65 -23.60 2.54
C SER A 141 2.15 -23.45 1.09
N ASP A 142 2.01 -24.52 0.30
CA ASP A 142 2.20 -24.45 -1.15
C ASP A 142 1.05 -23.74 -1.89
N ASP A 143 -0.11 -23.61 -1.24
CA ASP A 143 -1.27 -22.88 -1.74
C ASP A 143 -1.11 -21.38 -1.45
N LEU A 144 -0.90 -20.60 -2.51
CA LEU A 144 -0.69 -19.16 -2.42
C LEU A 144 -1.86 -18.43 -1.73
N SER A 145 -3.08 -18.94 -1.87
CA SER A 145 -4.26 -18.31 -1.23
C SER A 145 -4.22 -18.45 0.29
N ILE A 146 -3.81 -19.63 0.78
CA ILE A 146 -3.65 -19.92 2.21
C ILE A 146 -2.47 -19.12 2.78
N GLN A 147 -1.38 -18.98 2.02
CA GLN A 147 -0.25 -18.12 2.42
C GLN A 147 -0.70 -16.66 2.58
N VAL A 148 -1.38 -16.09 1.58
CA VAL A 148 -1.87 -14.70 1.65
C VAL A 148 -2.80 -14.51 2.86
N GLU A 149 -3.73 -15.44 3.08
CA GLU A 149 -4.63 -15.37 4.24
C GLU A 149 -3.83 -15.42 5.56
N ALA A 150 -2.85 -16.31 5.68
CA ALA A 150 -1.99 -16.39 6.86
C ALA A 150 -1.18 -15.11 7.08
N PHE A 151 -0.60 -14.52 6.04
CA PHE A 151 0.13 -13.25 6.12
C PHE A 151 -0.77 -12.10 6.56
N GLU A 152 -1.95 -11.97 5.94
CA GLU A 152 -2.93 -10.95 6.34
C GLU A 152 -3.36 -11.13 7.80
N ARG A 153 -3.49 -12.38 8.28
CA ARG A 153 -3.74 -12.66 9.71
C ARG A 153 -2.57 -12.27 10.59
N ILE A 154 -1.35 -12.63 10.25
CA ILE A 154 -0.17 -12.24 11.04
C ILE A 154 -0.17 -10.71 11.21
N VAL A 155 -0.30 -9.96 10.11
CA VAL A 155 -0.33 -8.50 10.12
C VAL A 155 -1.48 -7.96 10.97
N TRP A 156 -2.70 -8.47 10.77
CA TRP A 156 -3.88 -7.99 11.50
C TRP A 156 -3.79 -8.23 13.01
N ASN A 157 -3.44 -9.46 13.40
CA ASN A 157 -3.26 -9.82 14.80
C ASN A 157 -2.10 -9.03 15.42
N PHE A 158 -1.06 -8.70 14.64
CA PHE A 158 0.07 -7.91 15.11
C PHE A 158 -0.33 -6.47 15.40
N VAL A 159 -1.17 -5.86 14.56
CA VAL A 159 -1.71 -4.52 14.79
C VAL A 159 -2.57 -4.48 16.06
N TRP A 160 -3.34 -5.54 16.34
CA TRP A 160 -4.21 -5.61 17.51
C TRP A 160 -3.49 -5.96 18.82
N TRP A 161 -2.46 -6.80 18.75
CA TRP A 161 -1.84 -7.40 19.93
C TRP A 161 -0.31 -7.44 19.80
N THR A 162 0.30 -6.34 19.38
CA THR A 162 1.73 -6.27 19.02
C THR A 162 2.64 -6.94 20.06
N SER A 163 2.50 -6.58 21.33
CA SER A 163 3.36 -7.11 22.40
C SER A 163 3.13 -8.60 22.65
N LYS A 164 1.87 -9.06 22.65
CA LYS A 164 1.51 -10.47 22.90
C LYS A 164 1.98 -11.36 21.75
N LEU A 165 1.70 -10.92 20.52
CA LEU A 165 2.02 -11.69 19.32
C LEU A 165 3.53 -11.79 19.10
N ARG A 166 4.25 -10.68 19.31
CA ARG A 166 5.72 -10.68 19.26
C ARG A 166 6.32 -11.66 20.26
N ALA A 167 5.90 -11.60 21.53
CA ALA A 167 6.39 -12.52 22.56
C ALA A 167 6.09 -13.99 22.21
N ALA A 168 4.90 -14.27 21.68
CA ALA A 168 4.49 -15.61 21.28
C ALA A 168 5.33 -16.16 20.11
N PHE A 169 5.53 -15.38 19.03
CA PHE A 169 6.40 -15.78 17.92
C PHE A 169 7.85 -15.98 18.36
N THR A 170 8.41 -15.06 19.16
CA THR A 170 9.77 -15.21 19.71
C THR A 170 9.90 -16.51 20.50
N SER A 171 8.92 -16.86 21.32
CA SER A 171 8.89 -18.13 22.06
C SER A 171 8.87 -19.34 21.12
N VAL A 172 8.01 -19.32 20.08
CA VAL A 172 7.91 -20.40 19.09
C VAL A 172 9.23 -20.58 18.33
N PHE A 173 9.83 -19.51 17.82
CA PHE A 173 11.12 -19.58 17.10
C PHE A 173 12.25 -20.08 18.01
N LYS A 174 12.32 -19.59 19.25
CA LYS A 174 13.30 -20.05 20.24
C LYS A 174 13.13 -21.54 20.55
N ARG A 175 11.89 -22.02 20.74
CA ARG A 175 11.60 -23.44 20.98
C ARG A 175 12.02 -24.32 19.80
N ARG A 176 11.77 -23.86 18.57
CA ARG A 176 12.13 -24.58 17.33
C ARG A 176 13.61 -24.47 16.96
N LYS A 177 14.37 -23.61 17.65
CA LYS A 177 15.76 -23.24 17.30
C LYS A 177 15.85 -22.71 15.86
N GLU A 178 14.82 -21.97 15.44
CA GLU A 178 14.73 -21.35 14.12
C GLU A 178 15.03 -19.85 14.22
N VAL A 179 15.66 -19.29 13.18
CA VAL A 179 15.83 -17.83 13.02
C VAL A 179 14.66 -17.31 12.20
N SER A 180 13.94 -16.32 12.71
CA SER A 180 12.67 -15.87 12.10
C SER A 180 12.87 -15.38 10.67
N ASP A 181 13.92 -14.60 10.39
CA ASP A 181 14.19 -14.06 9.05
C ASP A 181 14.48 -15.18 8.03
N ILE A 182 15.12 -16.28 8.45
CA ILE A 182 15.33 -17.46 7.59
C ILE A 182 14.00 -18.16 7.32
N VAL A 183 13.15 -18.28 8.34
CA VAL A 183 11.82 -18.89 8.19
C VAL A 183 10.95 -18.07 7.26
N THR A 184 10.87 -16.74 7.43
CA THR A 184 10.04 -15.90 6.57
C THR A 184 10.58 -15.88 5.15
N PHE A 185 11.91 -15.83 4.95
CA PHE A 185 12.53 -15.91 3.63
C PHE A 185 12.15 -17.20 2.90
N SER A 186 12.07 -18.33 3.61
CA SER A 186 11.71 -19.64 3.03
C SER A 186 10.29 -19.74 2.49
N TRP A 187 9.37 -18.82 2.85
CA TRP A 187 8.00 -18.82 2.32
C TRP A 187 7.93 -18.46 0.84
N ARG A 188 8.96 -17.77 0.34
CA ARG A 188 9.11 -17.42 -1.07
C ARG A 188 9.87 -18.53 -1.78
N ARG A 189 9.29 -19.06 -2.86
CA ARG A 189 9.85 -20.12 -3.70
C ARG A 189 10.62 -19.51 -4.87
N PRO A 190 11.84 -19.98 -5.17
CA PRO A 190 12.57 -19.58 -6.36
C PRO A 190 11.78 -19.85 -7.65
N GLY A 191 11.88 -18.95 -8.62
CA GLY A 191 11.24 -19.11 -9.95
C GLY A 191 9.72 -18.87 -10.00
N ILE A 192 9.07 -18.57 -8.88
CA ILE A 192 7.64 -18.18 -8.87
C ILE A 192 7.53 -16.67 -8.97
N GLU A 193 6.76 -16.19 -9.95
CA GLU A 193 6.35 -14.79 -10.03
C GLU A 193 5.15 -14.57 -9.10
N TYR A 194 5.35 -13.72 -8.09
CA TYR A 194 4.32 -13.42 -7.10
C TYR A 194 3.55 -12.16 -7.49
N SER A 195 2.22 -12.25 -7.40
CA SER A 195 1.37 -11.07 -7.57
C SER A 195 1.58 -10.06 -6.44
N PHE A 196 1.28 -8.78 -6.71
CA PHE A 196 1.23 -7.74 -5.68
C PHE A 196 0.37 -8.13 -4.46
N LYS A 197 -0.77 -8.82 -4.70
CA LYS A 197 -1.68 -9.30 -3.64
C LYS A 197 -0.98 -10.24 -2.66
N TRP A 198 0.04 -10.96 -3.10
CA TRP A 198 0.86 -11.83 -2.27
C TRP A 198 2.06 -11.09 -1.66
N LEU A 199 2.79 -10.30 -2.47
CA LEU A 199 4.03 -9.63 -2.07
C LEU A 199 3.84 -8.65 -0.90
N LEU A 200 2.80 -7.81 -0.96
CA LEU A 200 2.56 -6.83 0.09
C LEU A 200 2.33 -7.47 1.48
N PRO A 201 1.33 -8.37 1.66
CA PRO A 201 1.11 -8.98 2.97
C PRO A 201 2.29 -9.87 3.39
N TYR A 202 2.99 -10.53 2.45
CA TYR A 202 4.23 -11.25 2.75
C TYR A 202 5.29 -10.33 3.39
N LYS A 203 5.56 -9.17 2.78
CA LYS A 203 6.56 -8.21 3.29
C LYS A 203 6.14 -7.65 4.64
N GLN A 204 4.87 -7.30 4.81
CA GLN A 204 4.35 -6.83 6.09
C GLN A 204 4.40 -7.91 7.18
N ALA A 205 4.06 -9.16 6.86
CA ALA A 205 4.17 -10.29 7.79
C ALA A 205 5.63 -10.56 8.14
N SER A 206 6.55 -10.46 7.18
CA SER A 206 7.99 -10.59 7.42
C SER A 206 8.48 -9.49 8.36
N LEU A 207 8.05 -8.24 8.16
CA LEU A 207 8.35 -7.12 9.07
C LEU A 207 7.86 -7.39 10.49
N CYS A 208 6.65 -7.95 10.65
CA CYS A 208 6.10 -8.31 11.97
C CYS A 208 6.93 -9.37 12.71
N LEU A 209 7.61 -10.25 11.97
CA LEU A 209 8.33 -11.40 12.51
C LEU A 209 9.85 -11.21 12.53
N SER A 210 10.36 -10.09 12.02
CA SER A 210 11.79 -9.89 11.91
C SER A 210 12.46 -9.96 13.28
N SER A 211 13.62 -10.62 13.33
CA SER A 211 14.41 -10.70 14.56
C SER A 211 15.10 -9.38 14.87
N HIS A 212 15.30 -8.56 13.83
CA HIS A 212 15.86 -7.23 13.96
C HIS A 212 14.81 -6.26 14.49
N LEU A 213 15.18 -5.57 15.56
CA LEU A 213 14.39 -4.51 16.16
C LEU A 213 14.30 -3.32 15.19
N ASP A 214 13.26 -3.30 14.37
CA ASP A 214 12.93 -2.10 13.62
C ASP A 214 12.36 -1.06 14.58
N SER A 215 12.86 0.17 14.49
CA SER A 215 12.39 1.32 15.27
C SER A 215 10.87 1.51 15.13
N THR A 216 10.32 1.23 13.96
CA THR A 216 8.88 1.29 13.68
C THR A 216 8.11 0.27 14.51
N ILE A 217 8.62 -0.95 14.64
CA ILE A 217 8.00 -2.02 15.44
C ILE A 217 8.07 -1.71 16.93
N GLU A 218 9.19 -1.13 17.40
CA GLU A 218 9.31 -0.71 18.80
C GLU A 218 8.33 0.41 19.15
N LEU A 219 8.23 1.42 18.29
CA LEU A 219 7.26 2.51 18.45
C LEU A 219 5.82 1.99 18.40
N ALA A 220 5.52 1.04 17.52
CA ALA A 220 4.20 0.43 17.43
C ALA A 220 3.85 -0.37 18.70
N ALA A 221 4.83 -1.09 19.26
CA ALA A 221 4.66 -1.81 20.53
C ALA A 221 4.35 -0.88 21.71
N GLN A 222 4.84 0.37 21.70
CA GLN A 222 4.51 1.38 22.72
C GLN A 222 3.03 1.81 22.62
N LEU A 223 2.47 1.85 21.41
CA LEU A 223 1.06 2.20 21.19
C LEU A 223 0.08 1.10 21.59
N ASN A 224 0.52 -0.15 21.65
CA ASN A 224 -0.31 -1.32 21.98
C ASN A 224 -0.94 -1.27 23.40
N LYS A 225 -0.51 -0.34 24.25
CA LYS A 225 -1.16 -0.09 25.56
C LYS A 225 -2.46 0.73 25.43
N ALA A 226 -2.64 1.44 24.33
CA ALA A 226 -3.83 2.25 24.09
C ALA A 226 -5.00 1.38 23.62
N ARG A 227 -6.23 1.73 24.01
CA ARG A 227 -7.40 1.01 23.51
C ARG A 227 -7.68 1.42 22.06
N TYR A 228 -8.63 0.71 21.47
CA TYR A 228 -9.15 1.01 20.15
C TYR A 228 -9.61 2.46 20.07
N ARG A 229 -9.07 3.22 19.09
CA ARG A 229 -9.43 4.62 18.83
C ARG A 229 -9.28 5.56 20.03
N ASP A 230 -8.21 5.42 20.81
CA ASP A 230 -7.91 6.33 21.91
C ASP A 230 -6.88 7.41 21.56
N LEU A 231 -6.06 7.20 20.53
CA LEU A 231 -4.90 8.04 20.25
C LEU A 231 -5.20 9.21 19.33
N LYS A 232 -4.64 10.37 19.65
CA LYS A 232 -4.62 11.57 18.76
C LYS A 232 -3.48 11.47 17.75
N PHE A 233 -3.55 12.24 16.67
CA PHE A 233 -2.56 12.22 15.58
C PHE A 233 -1.10 12.32 16.04
N SER A 234 -0.79 13.20 17.01
CA SER A 234 0.57 13.40 17.51
C SER A 234 1.25 12.16 18.09
N HIS A 235 0.50 11.12 18.48
CA HIS A 235 1.10 9.87 18.97
C HIS A 235 1.70 9.03 17.85
N PHE A 236 1.33 9.30 16.59
CA PHE A 236 1.81 8.57 15.42
C PHE A 236 2.96 9.29 14.71
N GLU A 237 3.36 10.49 15.16
CA GLU A 237 4.45 11.27 14.55
C GLU A 237 5.74 10.45 14.45
N GLY A 238 6.19 9.85 15.56
CA GLY A 238 7.40 9.02 15.57
C GLY A 238 7.30 7.82 14.63
N LEU A 239 6.12 7.19 14.52
CA LEU A 239 5.91 6.08 13.59
C LEU A 239 6.02 6.52 12.13
N LEU A 240 5.36 7.62 11.78
CA LEU A 240 5.32 8.16 10.42
C LEU A 240 6.70 8.66 9.95
N LEU A 241 7.51 9.19 10.87
CA LEU A 241 8.88 9.61 10.59
C LEU A 241 9.87 8.44 10.58
N GLY A 242 9.54 7.34 11.26
CA GLY A 242 10.36 6.13 11.33
C GLY A 242 10.25 5.21 10.11
N CYS A 243 9.20 5.36 9.29
CA CYS A 243 9.00 4.58 8.07
C CYS A 243 10.16 4.79 7.10
N ARG A 244 10.82 3.70 6.68
CA ARG A 244 11.97 3.76 5.75
C ARG A 244 11.54 3.66 4.30
N ASN A 245 10.39 3.03 4.08
CA ASN A 245 9.95 2.63 2.76
C ASN A 245 8.40 2.62 2.68
N SER A 246 7.83 2.30 1.53
CA SER A 246 6.39 2.36 1.34
C SER A 246 5.64 1.19 2.00
N VAL A 247 6.31 0.05 2.21
CA VAL A 247 5.76 -1.09 2.95
C VAL A 247 5.56 -0.74 4.42
N ASP A 248 6.57 -0.14 5.06
CA ASP A 248 6.51 0.35 6.44
C ASP A 248 5.38 1.36 6.58
N THR A 249 5.29 2.28 5.62
CA THR A 249 4.28 3.32 5.58
C THR A 249 2.87 2.72 5.53
N LEU A 250 2.62 1.77 4.62
CA LEU A 250 1.34 1.06 4.52
C LEU A 250 1.03 0.20 5.76
N PHE A 251 2.06 -0.31 6.42
CA PHE A 251 1.91 -1.08 7.65
C PHE A 251 1.52 -0.15 8.82
N VAL A 252 2.19 0.98 8.99
CA VAL A 252 1.88 2.02 9.98
C VAL A 252 0.47 2.56 9.79
N THR A 253 -0.01 2.73 8.56
CA THR A 253 -1.41 3.16 8.34
C THR A 253 -2.43 2.22 8.96
N LYS A 254 -2.16 0.91 9.04
CA LYS A 254 -3.06 -0.04 9.73
C LYS A 254 -3.13 0.22 11.23
N PHE A 255 -2.01 0.60 11.86
CA PHE A 255 -1.99 1.03 13.27
C PHE A 255 -2.77 2.32 13.47
N ILE A 256 -2.61 3.29 12.57
CA ILE A 256 -3.34 4.55 12.62
C ILE A 256 -4.85 4.26 12.47
N ASP A 257 -5.26 3.51 11.44
CA ASP A 257 -6.66 3.14 11.21
C ASP A 257 -7.31 2.50 12.44
N PHE A 258 -6.55 1.72 13.21
CA PHE A 258 -7.02 1.04 14.40
C PHE A 258 -7.04 1.93 15.65
N HIS A 259 -5.96 2.65 15.94
CA HIS A 259 -5.81 3.40 17.20
C HIS A 259 -6.21 4.88 17.11
N PHE A 260 -6.36 5.43 15.91
CA PHE A 260 -6.63 6.86 15.73
C PHE A 260 -8.08 7.20 16.07
N ASN A 261 -8.24 8.17 16.98
CA ASN A 261 -9.54 8.67 17.42
C ASN A 261 -10.15 9.72 16.48
N GLY A 262 -9.46 10.06 15.39
CA GLY A 262 -9.90 11.05 14.41
C GLY A 262 -9.66 12.51 14.81
N LYS A 263 -8.97 12.77 15.93
CA LYS A 263 -8.76 14.11 16.48
C LYS A 263 -7.28 14.52 16.52
N GLY A 264 -7.06 15.82 16.53
CA GLY A 264 -5.75 16.41 16.80
C GLY A 264 -4.90 16.71 15.56
N ILE A 265 -5.40 16.45 14.35
CA ILE A 265 -4.75 16.87 13.10
C ILE A 265 -4.71 18.40 13.02
N GLU A 266 -5.81 19.09 13.32
CA GLU A 266 -5.83 20.56 13.32
C GLU A 266 -4.84 21.15 14.32
N GLY A 267 -4.87 20.66 15.56
CA GLY A 267 -3.92 21.09 16.58
C GLY A 267 -2.47 20.71 16.27
N TYR A 268 -2.23 19.67 15.46
CA TYR A 268 -0.91 19.30 15.00
C TYR A 268 -0.40 20.29 13.95
N LEU A 269 -1.18 20.53 12.90
CA LEU A 269 -0.87 21.47 11.82
C LEU A 269 -0.64 22.89 12.35
N ARG A 270 -1.44 23.34 13.33
CA ARG A 270 -1.22 24.66 13.95
C ARG A 270 0.12 24.76 14.68
N ARG A 271 0.61 23.67 15.29
CA ARG A 271 1.87 23.67 16.05
C ARG A 271 3.10 23.42 15.18
N LYS A 272 2.97 22.58 14.16
CA LYS A 272 4.10 22.06 13.36
C LYS A 272 4.16 22.64 11.95
N GLY A 273 3.09 23.28 11.49
CA GLY A 273 2.96 23.77 10.13
C GLY A 273 2.50 22.69 9.14
N PHE A 274 2.19 23.12 7.92
CA PHE A 274 1.80 22.24 6.80
C PHE A 274 3.00 21.61 6.08
N ASN A 275 4.21 22.09 6.35
CA ASN A 275 5.46 21.56 5.80
C ASN A 275 6.04 20.40 6.62
N ASP A 276 5.41 20.04 7.73
CA ASP A 276 5.87 18.95 8.59
C ASP A 276 5.83 17.59 7.85
N THR A 277 6.93 16.83 7.95
CA THR A 277 7.09 15.59 7.19
C THR A 277 6.10 14.51 7.62
N ALA A 278 5.68 14.46 8.89
CA ALA A 278 4.80 13.38 9.35
C ALA A 278 3.41 13.49 8.73
N ILE A 279 2.84 14.70 8.60
CA ILE A 279 1.52 14.87 7.97
C ILE A 279 1.59 14.59 6.45
N GLY A 280 2.70 14.98 5.80
CA GLY A 280 2.97 14.63 4.41
C GLY A 280 3.05 13.11 4.19
N ASN A 281 3.86 12.42 4.99
CA ASN A 281 3.99 10.97 4.96
C ASN A 281 2.64 10.28 5.20
N PHE A 282 1.84 10.78 6.14
CA PHE A 282 0.52 10.22 6.41
C PHE A 282 -0.45 10.38 5.24
N ALA A 283 -0.47 11.54 4.59
CA ALA A 283 -1.31 11.76 3.40
C ALA A 283 -0.89 10.83 2.25
N ILE A 284 0.43 10.70 1.99
CA ILE A 284 0.98 9.78 1.00
C ILE A 284 0.62 8.33 1.33
N ALA A 285 0.70 7.95 2.62
CA ALA A 285 0.36 6.61 3.09
C ALA A 285 -1.09 6.24 2.76
N LEU A 286 -2.02 7.18 3.00
CA LEU A 286 -3.43 6.99 2.67
C LEU A 286 -3.67 6.96 1.17
N VAL A 287 -2.97 7.79 0.38
CA VAL A 287 -3.03 7.74 -1.09
C VAL A 287 -2.64 6.36 -1.57
N ASN A 288 -1.48 5.85 -1.13
CA ASN A 288 -1.02 4.50 -1.46
C ASN A 288 -2.06 3.46 -1.09
N GLN A 289 -2.63 3.51 0.12
CA GLN A 289 -3.66 2.58 0.55
C GLN A 289 -4.92 2.61 -0.35
N TRP A 290 -5.35 3.80 -0.79
CA TRP A 290 -6.45 3.94 -1.73
C TRP A 290 -6.13 3.43 -3.13
N GLU A 291 -4.93 3.70 -3.65
CA GLU A 291 -4.47 3.13 -4.91
C GLU A 291 -4.55 1.61 -4.88
N LEU A 292 -4.21 0.98 -3.74
CA LEU A 292 -4.35 -0.45 -3.54
C LEU A 292 -5.80 -0.92 -3.50
N CYS A 293 -6.69 -0.16 -2.86
CA CYS A 293 -8.11 -0.46 -2.85
C CYS A 293 -8.71 -0.44 -4.27
N PHE A 294 -8.39 0.57 -5.08
CA PHE A 294 -8.88 0.71 -6.45
C PHE A 294 -8.24 -0.30 -7.43
N SER A 295 -7.03 -0.77 -7.14
CA SER A 295 -6.37 -1.81 -7.94
C SER A 295 -7.03 -3.19 -7.78
N ARG A 296 -7.77 -3.42 -6.69
CA ARG A 296 -8.46 -4.69 -6.44
C ARG A 296 -9.79 -4.71 -7.21
N ARG A 297 -9.90 -5.58 -8.22
CA ARG A 297 -11.15 -5.78 -9.02
C ARG A 297 -12.39 -6.00 -8.17
N ASN A 298 -12.24 -6.61 -6.98
CA ASN A 298 -13.29 -6.79 -5.99
C ASN A 298 -12.71 -6.54 -4.60
N PRO A 299 -12.86 -5.35 -4.00
CA PRO A 299 -12.55 -5.16 -2.60
C PRO A 299 -13.60 -5.91 -1.79
N SER A 300 -13.31 -7.20 -1.50
CA SER A 300 -14.13 -8.08 -0.67
C SER A 300 -13.97 -7.80 0.83
N GLY A 301 -13.10 -6.86 1.20
CA GLY A 301 -12.89 -6.41 2.57
C GLY A 301 -13.53 -5.04 2.84
N PRO A 302 -13.83 -4.73 4.12
CA PRO A 302 -14.34 -3.43 4.51
C PRO A 302 -13.28 -2.34 4.25
N VAL A 303 -13.55 -1.46 3.28
CA VAL A 303 -12.77 -0.23 3.00
C VAL A 303 -12.98 0.82 4.11
N LEU A 304 -13.76 0.49 5.15
CA LEU A 304 -14.18 1.39 6.23
C LEU A 304 -13.01 1.97 7.03
N GLY A 305 -11.92 1.22 7.20
CA GLY A 305 -10.71 1.70 7.89
C GLY A 305 -10.10 2.92 7.18
N PRO A 306 -9.53 2.74 5.97
CA PRO A 306 -8.97 3.84 5.19
C PRO A 306 -9.94 5.00 5.00
N LEU A 307 -11.22 4.71 4.77
CA LEU A 307 -12.26 5.73 4.61
C LEU A 307 -12.35 6.67 5.80
N LYS A 308 -12.53 6.15 7.01
CA LYS A 308 -12.72 6.98 8.20
C LYS A 308 -11.47 7.81 8.49
N THR A 309 -10.29 7.20 8.38
CA THR A 309 -9.01 7.86 8.60
C THR A 309 -8.77 8.99 7.61
N THR A 310 -9.10 8.76 6.34
CA THR A 310 -9.01 9.77 5.27
C THR A 310 -9.97 10.93 5.53
N LEU A 311 -11.22 10.65 5.91
CA LEU A 311 -12.20 11.71 6.24
C LEU A 311 -11.70 12.59 7.40
N HIS A 312 -11.12 11.99 8.45
CA HIS A 312 -10.53 12.74 9.56
C HIS A 312 -9.33 13.58 9.14
N LEU A 313 -8.47 13.06 8.25
CA LEU A 313 -7.36 13.82 7.69
C LEU A 313 -7.87 15.04 6.92
N LEU A 314 -8.79 14.84 5.98
CA LEU A 314 -9.34 15.93 5.16
C LEU A 314 -10.03 16.98 6.03
N ASP A 315 -10.90 16.57 6.97
CA ASP A 315 -11.56 17.51 7.89
C ASP A 315 -10.55 18.32 8.70
N GLY A 316 -9.54 17.65 9.29
CA GLY A 316 -8.51 18.30 10.08
C GLY A 316 -7.66 19.28 9.26
N VAL A 317 -7.27 18.91 8.04
CA VAL A 317 -6.51 19.77 7.13
C VAL A 317 -7.35 20.98 6.69
N LEU A 318 -8.58 20.76 6.23
CA LEU A 318 -9.46 21.82 5.75
C LEU A 318 -9.80 22.84 6.86
N ARG A 319 -10.07 22.38 8.08
CA ARG A 319 -10.26 23.26 9.25
C ARG A 319 -9.01 24.06 9.58
N SER A 320 -7.83 23.43 9.48
CA SER A 320 -6.56 24.12 9.74
C SER A 320 -6.37 25.28 8.78
N ILE A 321 -6.60 25.06 7.49
CA ILE A 321 -6.48 26.11 6.46
C ILE A 321 -7.39 27.29 6.79
N ARG A 322 -8.67 27.00 7.08
CA ARG A 322 -9.67 28.03 7.38
C ARG A 322 -9.28 28.91 8.57
N ASN A 323 -8.56 28.34 9.53
CA ASN A 323 -8.15 28.99 10.77
C ASN A 323 -6.69 29.52 10.74
N THR A 324 -5.99 29.42 9.61
CA THR A 324 -4.60 29.86 9.46
C THR A 324 -4.55 31.35 9.09
N GLU A 325 -3.57 32.08 9.63
CA GLU A 325 -3.35 33.50 9.31
C GLU A 325 -2.98 33.71 7.84
N ILE A 326 -3.41 34.83 7.27
CA ILE A 326 -3.31 35.14 5.83
C ILE A 326 -1.85 35.15 5.35
N ASP A 327 -0.94 35.71 6.16
CA ASP A 327 0.47 35.82 5.80
C ASP A 327 1.10 34.43 5.61
N VAL A 328 0.77 33.49 6.52
CA VAL A 328 1.21 32.10 6.42
C VAL A 328 0.62 31.43 5.17
N LEU A 329 -0.66 31.66 4.85
CA LEU A 329 -1.32 31.07 3.68
C LEU A 329 -0.68 31.50 2.35
N ASN A 330 -0.15 32.71 2.27
CA ASN A 330 0.56 33.17 1.07
C ASN A 330 1.89 32.41 0.87
N GLU A 331 2.65 32.19 1.95
CA GLU A 331 3.87 31.37 1.92
C GLU A 331 3.58 29.91 1.55
N LEU A 332 2.43 29.37 1.99
CA LEU A 332 2.04 27.99 1.67
C LEU A 332 1.94 27.72 0.16
N SER A 333 1.60 28.72 -0.65
CA SER A 333 1.42 28.57 -2.10
C SER A 333 2.71 28.36 -2.87
N GLU A 334 3.87 28.72 -2.29
CA GLU A 334 5.16 28.70 -2.96
C GLU A 334 6.03 27.50 -2.54
N HIS A 335 5.70 26.84 -1.43
CA HIS A 335 6.54 25.81 -0.86
C HIS A 335 6.26 24.42 -1.44
N VAL A 336 7.26 23.81 -2.09
CA VAL A 336 7.15 22.52 -2.80
C VAL A 336 6.57 21.39 -1.92
N ALA A 337 7.04 21.27 -0.68
CA ALA A 337 6.54 20.25 0.26
C ALA A 337 5.03 20.36 0.53
N ILE A 338 4.53 21.60 0.61
CA ILE A 338 3.12 21.89 0.87
C ILE A 338 2.27 21.61 -0.37
N LEU A 339 2.78 21.93 -1.56
CA LEU A 339 2.15 21.52 -2.82
C LEU A 339 2.04 19.99 -2.94
N SER A 340 3.04 19.25 -2.46
CA SER A 340 2.97 17.78 -2.40
C SER A 340 1.87 17.30 -1.46
N LEU A 341 1.72 17.92 -0.28
CA LEU A 341 0.61 17.62 0.64
C LEU A 341 -0.73 17.92 -0.02
N TRP A 342 -0.88 19.06 -0.70
CA TRP A 342 -2.13 19.43 -1.37
C TRP A 342 -2.50 18.49 -2.50
N LYS A 343 -1.52 18.05 -3.29
CA LYS A 343 -1.71 17.01 -4.28
C LYS A 343 -2.25 15.72 -3.64
N SER A 344 -1.67 15.27 -2.53
CA SER A 344 -2.19 14.09 -1.81
C SER A 344 -3.60 14.30 -1.27
N VAL A 345 -3.91 15.47 -0.70
CA VAL A 345 -5.25 15.84 -0.22
C VAL A 345 -6.27 15.80 -1.36
N PHE A 346 -5.93 16.35 -2.53
CA PHE A 346 -6.76 16.28 -3.74
C PHE A 346 -7.01 14.83 -4.17
N GLN A 347 -5.95 14.01 -4.24
CA GLN A 347 -6.07 12.60 -4.61
C GLN A 347 -6.97 11.82 -3.64
N LEU A 348 -6.84 12.07 -2.34
CA LEU A 348 -7.68 11.46 -1.32
C LEU A 348 -9.15 11.86 -1.48
N HIS A 349 -9.42 13.15 -1.71
CA HIS A 349 -10.77 13.63 -2.02
C HIS A 349 -11.34 12.96 -3.26
N TYR A 350 -10.55 12.84 -4.32
CA TYR A 350 -10.92 12.11 -5.53
C TYR A 350 -11.30 10.65 -5.24
N PHE A 351 -10.45 9.90 -4.54
CA PHE A 351 -10.72 8.49 -4.20
C PHE A 351 -12.00 8.33 -3.39
N LEU A 352 -12.20 9.20 -2.40
CA LEU A 352 -13.40 9.25 -1.59
C LEU A 352 -14.65 9.39 -2.45
N ARG A 353 -14.69 10.40 -3.32
CA ARG A 353 -15.83 10.66 -4.21
C ARG A 353 -16.03 9.58 -5.27
N SER A 354 -14.96 8.93 -5.72
CA SER A 354 -14.96 7.83 -6.69
C SER A 354 -15.37 6.48 -6.11
N SER A 355 -15.27 6.28 -4.79
CA SER A 355 -15.47 4.97 -4.16
C SER A 355 -16.93 4.50 -4.14
N GLY A 356 -17.91 5.41 -4.19
CA GLY A 356 -19.36 5.15 -4.23
C GLY A 356 -19.97 4.37 -3.05
N ARG A 357 -19.18 3.68 -2.24
CA ARG A 357 -19.64 2.68 -1.26
C ARG A 357 -20.17 3.25 0.05
N CYS A 358 -20.11 4.55 0.26
CA CYS A 358 -20.32 5.13 1.58
C CYS A 358 -20.85 6.57 1.53
N ALA A 359 -21.38 7.03 0.39
CA ALA A 359 -21.80 8.43 0.28
C ALA A 359 -22.93 8.78 1.27
N GLU A 360 -23.93 7.92 1.40
CA GLU A 360 -25.15 8.20 2.18
C GLU A 360 -24.90 8.24 3.70
N ASP A 361 -24.11 7.32 4.23
CA ASP A 361 -23.85 7.23 5.67
C ASP A 361 -22.98 8.39 6.18
N TRP A 362 -22.04 8.86 5.36
CA TRP A 362 -21.02 9.83 5.78
C TRP A 362 -21.34 11.26 5.39
N GLU A 363 -22.26 11.50 4.44
CA GLU A 363 -22.71 12.85 4.07
C GLU A 363 -23.20 13.64 5.29
N ARG A 364 -23.89 12.98 6.23
CA ARG A 364 -24.37 13.62 7.47
C ARG A 364 -23.24 14.05 8.41
N VAL A 365 -22.13 13.31 8.42
CA VAL A 365 -21.02 13.53 9.35
C VAL A 365 -19.97 14.46 8.73
N TYR A 366 -19.75 14.35 7.42
CA TYR A 366 -18.76 15.09 6.67
C TYR A 366 -19.37 15.66 5.38
N PRO A 367 -20.12 16.77 5.47
CA PRO A 367 -20.79 17.36 4.31
C PRO A 367 -19.83 17.73 3.18
N PHE A 368 -18.57 18.06 3.52
CA PHE A 368 -17.55 18.42 2.53
C PHE A 368 -17.23 17.28 1.54
N PHE A 369 -17.51 16.03 1.91
CA PHE A 369 -17.27 14.86 1.08
C PHE A 369 -18.13 14.87 -0.20
N THR A 370 -19.34 15.41 -0.13
CA THR A 370 -20.25 15.42 -1.30
C THR A 370 -19.89 16.51 -2.30
N ASN A 371 -19.26 17.59 -1.84
CA ASN A 371 -18.89 18.74 -2.66
C ASN A 371 -17.80 18.39 -3.69
N ALA A 372 -17.96 18.92 -4.91
CA ALA A 372 -16.90 18.93 -5.91
C ALA A 372 -15.68 19.72 -5.40
N TRP A 373 -14.48 19.37 -5.86
CA TRP A 373 -13.23 19.98 -5.39
C TRP A 373 -13.24 21.51 -5.50
N LYS A 374 -13.79 22.04 -6.60
CA LYS A 374 -13.96 23.49 -6.82
C LYS A 374 -14.85 24.16 -5.77
N ILE A 375 -15.97 23.53 -5.43
CA ILE A 375 -16.90 24.03 -4.40
C ILE A 375 -16.19 23.98 -3.05
N LEU A 376 -15.55 22.86 -2.74
CA LEU A 376 -14.80 22.66 -1.51
C LEU A 376 -13.73 23.74 -1.29
N CYS A 377 -12.93 24.04 -2.32
CA CYS A 377 -11.92 25.09 -2.24
C CYS A 377 -12.54 26.47 -1.98
N THR A 378 -13.72 26.75 -2.52
CA THR A 378 -14.42 28.03 -2.33
C THR A 378 -15.00 28.15 -0.93
N ASP A 379 -15.60 27.07 -0.42
CA ASP A 379 -16.24 27.04 0.91
C ASP A 379 -15.24 27.21 2.05
N TYR A 380 -14.04 26.62 1.92
CA TYR A 380 -13.01 26.67 2.97
C TYR A 380 -12.03 27.85 2.82
N LEU A 381 -12.00 28.49 1.65
CA LEU A 381 -11.23 29.71 1.38
C LEU A 381 -12.14 30.82 0.81
N PRO A 382 -13.11 31.33 1.60
CA PRO A 382 -14.07 32.31 1.11
C PRO A 382 -13.45 33.70 0.88
N ASN A 383 -12.45 34.07 1.69
CA ASN A 383 -11.85 35.41 1.69
C ASN A 383 -11.09 35.68 0.38
N SER A 384 -11.17 36.92 -0.10
CA SER A 384 -10.43 37.38 -1.30
C SER A 384 -8.91 37.30 -1.12
N GLU A 385 -8.43 37.47 0.11
CA GLU A 385 -7.02 37.34 0.48
C GLU A 385 -6.48 35.93 0.25
N HIS A 386 -7.34 34.91 0.29
CA HIS A 386 -6.95 33.53 0.01
C HIS A 386 -6.94 33.18 -1.48
N SER A 387 -7.14 34.17 -2.37
CA SER A 387 -7.30 33.95 -3.81
C SER A 387 -6.13 33.20 -4.45
N LYS A 388 -4.88 33.51 -4.04
CA LYS A 388 -3.68 32.83 -4.55
C LYS A 388 -3.68 31.34 -4.22
N LEU A 389 -3.77 30.99 -2.93
CA LEU A 389 -3.84 29.59 -2.50
C LEU A 389 -5.04 28.87 -3.10
N ARG A 390 -6.22 29.51 -3.13
CA ARG A 390 -7.42 28.95 -3.75
C ARG A 390 -7.20 28.64 -5.23
N GLN A 391 -6.58 29.54 -5.99
CA GLN A 391 -6.26 29.31 -7.40
C GLN A 391 -5.27 28.16 -7.57
N SER A 392 -4.24 28.07 -6.72
CA SER A 392 -3.32 26.93 -6.70
C SER A 392 -4.04 25.61 -6.44
N LEU A 393 -4.94 25.55 -5.43
CA LEU A 393 -5.72 24.35 -5.14
C LEU A 393 -6.67 23.98 -6.28
N LEU A 394 -7.34 24.97 -6.89
CA LEU A 394 -8.22 24.75 -8.03
C LEU A 394 -7.47 24.15 -9.22
N SER A 395 -6.24 24.62 -9.48
CA SER A 395 -5.41 24.10 -10.58
C SER A 395 -5.04 22.63 -10.42
N LEU A 396 -5.09 22.06 -9.21
CA LEU A 396 -4.82 20.63 -9.01
C LEU A 396 -5.83 19.74 -9.73
N ASP A 397 -7.09 20.16 -9.85
CA ASP A 397 -8.11 19.40 -10.57
C ASP A 397 -7.83 19.43 -12.08
N ASP A 398 -7.42 20.58 -12.62
CA ASP A 398 -7.05 20.71 -14.03
C ASP A 398 -5.80 19.90 -14.36
N ILE A 399 -4.79 19.91 -13.49
CA ILE A 399 -3.50 19.24 -13.70
C ILE A 399 -3.59 17.73 -13.45
N HIS A 400 -4.23 17.31 -12.36
CA HIS A 400 -4.22 15.91 -11.92
C HIS A 400 -5.55 15.18 -12.15
N GLY A 401 -6.68 15.88 -12.28
CA GLY A 401 -7.99 15.29 -12.47
C GLY A 401 -8.08 14.36 -13.69
N PRO A 402 -7.65 14.76 -14.90
CA PRO A 402 -7.67 13.89 -16.08
C PRO A 402 -6.85 12.61 -15.90
N ALA A 403 -5.66 12.73 -15.28
CA ALA A 403 -4.79 11.60 -14.98
C ALA A 403 -5.42 10.65 -13.96
N MET A 404 -6.00 11.18 -12.89
CA MET A 404 -6.71 10.42 -11.86
C MET A 404 -7.93 9.71 -12.45
N PHE A 405 -8.72 10.38 -13.29
CA PHE A 405 -9.88 9.79 -13.97
C PHE A 405 -9.49 8.63 -14.88
N LYS A 406 -8.42 8.79 -15.66
CA LYS A 406 -7.91 7.74 -16.53
C LYS A 406 -7.38 6.55 -15.75
N ARG A 407 -6.64 6.79 -14.66
CA ARG A 407 -5.96 5.74 -13.88
C ARG A 407 -6.91 5.04 -12.91
N PHE A 408 -7.84 5.78 -12.31
CA PHE A 408 -8.75 5.33 -11.26
C PHE A 408 -10.18 5.73 -11.61
N PRO A 409 -10.79 5.11 -12.64
CA PRO A 409 -12.12 5.48 -13.09
C PRO A 409 -13.12 5.40 -11.92
N PRO A 410 -14.01 6.40 -11.77
CA PRO A 410 -14.99 6.40 -10.70
C PRO A 410 -15.87 5.16 -10.75
N LEU A 411 -16.14 4.54 -9.60
CA LEU A 411 -17.01 3.37 -9.53
C LEU A 411 -18.43 3.74 -9.94
N GLU A 412 -19.20 2.76 -10.41
CA GLU A 412 -20.60 2.98 -10.73
C GLU A 412 -21.35 3.52 -9.51
N ARG A 413 -22.21 4.52 -9.71
CA ARG A 413 -22.98 5.22 -8.66
C ARG A 413 -22.15 6.07 -7.70
N SER A 414 -20.83 6.18 -7.90
CA SER A 414 -20.00 7.16 -7.21
C SER A 414 -20.45 8.60 -7.51
N LEU A 415 -20.06 9.56 -6.67
CA LEU A 415 -20.47 10.96 -6.83
C LEU A 415 -19.99 11.52 -8.17
N ILE A 416 -18.72 11.27 -8.51
CA ILE A 416 -18.14 11.71 -9.78
C ILE A 416 -18.86 11.05 -10.97
N ASN A 417 -19.19 9.75 -10.88
CA ASN A 417 -19.94 9.07 -11.95
C ASN A 417 -21.33 9.68 -12.18
N ARG A 418 -22.02 10.11 -11.11
CA ARG A 418 -23.33 10.76 -11.21
C ARG A 418 -23.21 12.13 -11.87
N GLU A 419 -22.23 12.94 -11.46
CA GLU A 419 -21.96 14.26 -12.04
C GLU A 419 -21.66 14.18 -13.55
N GLU A 420 -20.82 13.23 -13.98
CA GLU A 420 -20.48 13.04 -15.39
C GLU A 420 -21.66 12.57 -16.24
N LYS A 421 -22.55 11.74 -15.68
CA LYS A 421 -23.80 11.36 -16.36
C LYS A 421 -24.72 12.56 -16.56
N VAL A 422 -24.86 13.43 -15.56
CA VAL A 422 -25.66 14.66 -15.68
C VAL A 422 -25.08 15.59 -16.74
N LYS A 423 -23.75 15.80 -16.75
CA LYS A 423 -23.08 16.62 -17.78
C LYS A 423 -23.32 16.09 -19.19
N THR A 424 -23.20 14.78 -19.39
CA THR A 424 -23.44 14.13 -20.69
C THR A 424 -24.88 14.33 -21.16
N ILE A 425 -25.87 14.22 -20.25
CA ILE A 425 -27.28 14.47 -20.56
C ILE A 425 -27.49 15.93 -20.94
N SER A 426 -26.95 16.88 -20.17
CA SER A 426 -27.06 18.32 -20.44
C SER A 426 -26.38 18.74 -21.74
N ALA A 427 -25.30 18.07 -22.17
CA ALA A 427 -24.63 18.37 -23.44
C ALA A 427 -25.35 17.78 -24.68
N SER A 428 -26.30 16.86 -24.47
CA SER A 428 -27.09 16.25 -25.54
C SER A 428 -28.42 16.97 -25.83
N GLN A 429 -28.77 17.95 -25.00
CA GLN A 429 -29.92 18.84 -25.14
C GLN A 429 -29.45 20.18 -25.73
#